data_AF-A0A2X1MJC3-F1
#
_entry.id   AF-A0A2X1MJC3-F1
#
_cell.length_a   1.000
_cell.length_b   1.000
_cell.length_c   1.000
_cell.angle_alpha   90.00
_cell.angle_beta   90.00
_cell.angle_gamma   90.00
#
_symmetry.space_group_name_H-M   'P 1'
#
loop_
_entity.id
_entity.type
_entity.pdbx_description
1 polymer ?
#
loop_
_entity_poly.entity_id
_entity_poly.type
_entity_poly.pdbx_seq_one_letter_code
_entity_poly.pdbx_strand_id
1 'polypeptide(L)'
;MLDWFNSRTGNILRQQISFAEPDLPLIYRTERALQLICDKLQQVELKRVPRVENLLYFMQNTRKRLEPQPKSNVENAVQTTVRTLIYAPETTASSTPEAVVPPLPDLPEMKVEVRSLSENPPQASVMKQGSTVRGFITGIACSVAVASALWWWQVYPVQQQLLQVNDTAQGAATVWMASPELENYERRLQQLLGVSPVQPLETGMQMMRVADSRWPESLQQQASTHWNEALKTRAQSSPQLRGWLQTRQDLHAFADLVMRREKEGLTLSYIKNVIWQAERGLGQETPVESLLTQYQDARAQKQNIDALEKQINERLEGVLIRWLLLKNNVMPEAATGTTAEK
;
A
#
# COMPACT_ATOMS: atom_id res chain seq x y z
N MET A 1 52.05 -24.46 6.56
CA MET A 1 52.55 -24.21 5.17
C MET A 1 51.48 -24.47 4.11
N LEU A 2 50.72 -25.57 4.16
CA LEU A 2 49.71 -25.89 3.13
C LEU A 2 48.52 -24.90 3.07
N ASP A 3 48.11 -24.35 4.22
CA ASP A 3 47.07 -23.30 4.25
C ASP A 3 47.54 -21.98 3.63
N TRP A 4 48.81 -21.64 3.80
CA TRP A 4 49.42 -20.47 3.14
C TRP A 4 49.45 -20.67 1.63
N PHE A 5 49.81 -21.86 1.15
CA PHE A 5 49.77 -22.19 -0.27
C PHE A 5 48.35 -22.05 -0.82
N ASN A 6 47.33 -22.63 -0.17
CA ASN A 6 45.96 -22.54 -0.65
C ASN A 6 45.44 -21.08 -0.69
N SER A 7 45.68 -20.31 0.38
CA SER A 7 45.24 -18.92 0.48
C SER A 7 45.97 -18.02 -0.52
N ARG A 8 47.31 -18.11 -0.61
CA ARG A 8 48.12 -17.25 -1.48
C ARG A 8 47.93 -17.60 -2.96
N THR A 9 48.04 -18.88 -3.31
CA THR A 9 47.87 -19.34 -4.69
C THR A 9 46.44 -19.14 -5.16
N GLY A 10 45.45 -19.38 -4.29
CA GLY A 10 44.05 -19.10 -4.59
C GLY A 10 43.78 -17.62 -4.86
N ASN A 11 44.40 -16.72 -4.11
CA ASN A 11 44.23 -15.29 -4.33
C ASN A 11 44.86 -14.83 -5.66
N ILE A 12 46.06 -15.31 -5.97
CA ILE A 12 46.77 -14.98 -7.21
C ILE A 12 45.99 -15.49 -8.43
N LEU A 13 45.60 -16.77 -8.42
CA LEU A 13 44.91 -17.40 -9.55
C LEU A 13 43.50 -16.82 -9.78
N ARG A 14 42.79 -16.40 -8.74
CA ARG A 14 41.42 -15.87 -8.88
C ARG A 14 41.35 -14.37 -9.14
N GLN A 15 42.30 -13.58 -8.61
CA GLN A 15 42.19 -12.12 -8.63
C GLN A 15 43.25 -11.44 -9.50
N GLN A 16 44.41 -12.06 -9.72
CA GLN A 16 45.55 -11.38 -10.35
C GLN A 16 45.84 -11.86 -11.77
N ILE A 17 45.22 -12.96 -12.20
CA ILE A 17 45.46 -13.56 -13.51
C ILE A 17 44.14 -13.60 -14.28
N SER A 18 44.15 -13.00 -15.46
CA SER A 18 43.06 -13.13 -16.43
C SER A 18 43.45 -14.19 -17.45
N PHE A 19 42.79 -15.34 -17.42
CA PHE A 19 43.06 -16.44 -18.34
C PHE A 19 42.45 -16.19 -19.70
N ALA A 20 43.25 -16.39 -20.76
CA ALA A 20 42.80 -16.32 -22.14
C ALA A 20 43.01 -17.67 -22.86
N GLU A 21 42.43 -17.81 -24.05
CA GLU A 21 42.57 -19.01 -24.90
C GLU A 21 44.03 -19.47 -25.15
N PRO A 22 45.04 -18.59 -25.36
CA PRO A 22 46.44 -19.03 -25.52
C PRO A 22 47.05 -19.65 -24.26
N ASP A 23 46.47 -19.44 -23.07
CA ASP A 23 46.98 -19.98 -21.80
C ASP A 23 46.51 -21.42 -21.53
N LEU A 24 45.67 -21.97 -22.39
CA LEU A 24 45.08 -23.30 -22.23
C LEU A 24 46.12 -24.42 -21.95
N PRO A 25 47.30 -24.47 -22.63
CA PRO A 25 48.33 -25.46 -22.31
C PRO A 25 48.91 -25.31 -20.89
N LEU A 26 48.99 -24.09 -20.35
CA LEU A 26 49.45 -23.82 -19.00
C LEU A 26 48.38 -24.21 -17.96
N ILE A 27 47.11 -24.00 -18.29
CA ILE A 27 45.97 -24.44 -17.47
C ILE A 27 45.97 -25.96 -17.34
N TYR A 28 46.18 -26.71 -18.44
CA TYR A 28 46.30 -28.17 -18.42
C TYR A 28 47.45 -28.66 -17.51
N ARG A 29 48.63 -28.01 -17.59
CA ARG A 29 49.77 -28.34 -16.72
C ARG A 29 49.48 -28.07 -15.24
N THR A 30 48.80 -26.96 -14.97
CA THR A 30 48.43 -26.54 -13.60
C THR A 30 47.37 -27.45 -13.01
N GLU A 31 46.36 -27.84 -13.80
CA GLU A 31 45.35 -28.84 -13.41
C GLU A 31 46.03 -30.17 -13.03
N ARG A 32 46.94 -30.67 -13.87
CA ARG A 32 47.64 -31.94 -13.61
C ARG A 32 48.51 -31.87 -12.34
N ALA A 33 49.22 -30.77 -12.13
CA ALA A 33 50.02 -30.57 -10.92
C ALA A 33 49.15 -30.50 -9.66
N LEU A 34 48.02 -29.79 -9.71
CA LEU A 34 47.06 -29.71 -8.61
C LEU A 34 46.42 -31.08 -8.31
N GLN A 35 46.14 -31.89 -9.33
CA GLN A 35 45.63 -33.24 -9.16
C GLN A 35 46.64 -34.13 -8.44
N LEU A 36 47.91 -34.13 -8.85
CA LEU A 36 48.97 -34.89 -8.17
C LEU A 36 49.17 -34.44 -6.71
N ILE A 37 49.05 -33.14 -6.43
CA ILE A 37 49.10 -32.60 -5.08
C ILE A 37 47.91 -33.08 -4.26
N CYS A 38 46.69 -33.07 -4.81
CA CYS A 38 45.50 -33.61 -4.13
C CYS A 38 45.65 -35.11 -3.84
N ASP A 39 46.10 -35.90 -4.82
CA ASP A 39 46.32 -37.34 -4.68
C ASP A 39 47.35 -37.64 -3.57
N LYS A 40 48.43 -36.85 -3.48
CA LYS A 40 49.44 -37.00 -2.42
C LYS A 40 48.95 -36.54 -1.06
N LEU A 41 48.13 -35.50 -0.99
CA LEU A 41 47.54 -35.02 0.25
C LEU A 41 46.48 -35.98 0.81
N GLN A 42 45.82 -36.76 -0.05
CA GLN A 42 44.90 -37.83 0.37
C GLN A 42 45.64 -39.09 0.87
N GLN A 43 46.86 -39.36 0.39
CA GLN A 43 47.71 -40.47 0.84
C GLN A 43 48.40 -40.20 2.19
N VAL A 44 48.47 -38.95 2.63
CA VAL A 44 49.11 -38.56 3.89
C VAL A 44 48.02 -38.23 4.92
N GLU A 45 48.01 -38.92 6.06
CA GLU A 45 47.06 -38.66 7.16
C GLU A 45 47.35 -37.31 7.83
N LEU A 46 46.82 -36.24 7.25
CA LEU A 46 46.91 -34.90 7.81
C LEU A 46 45.75 -34.65 8.78
N LYS A 47 46.07 -34.16 9.99
CA LYS A 47 45.08 -33.77 11.03
C LYS A 47 44.05 -32.72 10.56
N ARG A 48 44.35 -31.99 9.50
CA ARG A 48 43.43 -31.08 8.79
C ARG A 48 43.66 -31.23 7.30
N VAL A 49 42.60 -31.56 6.56
CA VAL A 49 42.66 -31.69 5.10
C VAL A 49 42.69 -30.29 4.49
N PRO A 50 43.79 -29.85 3.85
CA PRO A 50 43.82 -28.56 3.17
C PRO A 50 42.94 -28.63 1.91
N ARG A 51 42.05 -27.63 1.73
CA ARG A 51 41.07 -27.59 0.62
C ARG A 51 41.70 -27.22 -0.74
N VAL A 52 42.77 -27.90 -1.14
CA VAL A 52 43.44 -27.69 -2.44
C VAL A 52 42.55 -28.12 -3.60
N GLU A 53 41.59 -29.01 -3.34
CA GLU A 53 40.51 -29.42 -4.26
C GLU A 53 39.71 -28.23 -4.82
N ASN A 54 39.50 -27.17 -4.02
CA ASN A 54 38.80 -25.97 -4.48
C ASN A 54 39.57 -25.20 -5.57
N LEU A 55 40.90 -25.31 -5.59
CA LEU A 55 41.72 -24.73 -6.65
C LEU A 55 41.70 -25.60 -7.90
N LEU A 56 41.67 -26.92 -7.73
CA LEU A 56 41.50 -27.87 -8.83
C LEU A 56 40.16 -27.64 -9.55
N TYR A 57 39.06 -27.53 -8.80
CA TYR A 57 37.74 -27.22 -9.39
C TYR A 57 37.72 -25.88 -10.12
N PHE A 58 38.38 -24.85 -9.56
CA PHE A 58 38.49 -23.55 -10.21
C PHE A 58 39.25 -23.65 -11.56
N MET A 59 40.36 -24.39 -11.60
CA MET A 59 41.11 -24.60 -12.84
C MET A 59 40.33 -25.41 -13.88
N GLN A 60 39.61 -26.45 -13.45
CA GLN A 60 38.74 -27.24 -14.32
C GLN A 60 37.61 -26.41 -14.93
N ASN A 61 36.98 -25.55 -14.13
CA ASN A 61 35.94 -24.65 -14.62
C ASN A 61 36.50 -23.58 -15.56
N THR A 62 37.71 -23.08 -15.26
CA THR A 62 38.41 -22.12 -16.13
C THR A 62 38.75 -22.77 -17.47
N ARG A 63 39.23 -24.03 -17.46
CA ARG A 63 39.42 -24.84 -18.67
C ARG A 63 38.13 -25.01 -19.46
N LYS A 64 37.04 -25.48 -18.84
CA LYS A 64 35.74 -25.68 -19.50
C LYS A 64 35.18 -24.41 -20.14
N ARG A 65 35.51 -23.23 -19.61
CA ARG A 65 35.08 -21.94 -20.15
C ARG A 65 35.93 -21.47 -21.33
N LEU A 66 37.20 -21.86 -21.37
CA LEU A 66 38.15 -21.45 -22.40
C LEU A 66 38.28 -22.48 -23.53
N GLU A 67 37.89 -23.73 -23.27
CA GLU A 67 37.86 -24.78 -24.28
C GLU A 67 36.68 -24.53 -25.23
N PRO A 68 36.94 -24.34 -26.55
CA PRO A 68 35.87 -24.10 -27.50
C PRO A 68 34.94 -25.32 -27.57
N GLN A 69 33.68 -25.11 -27.21
CA GLN A 69 32.62 -26.12 -27.30
C GLN A 69 32.39 -26.49 -28.78
N PRO A 70 32.29 -27.79 -29.13
CA PRO A 70 31.89 -28.19 -30.47
C PRO A 70 30.46 -27.71 -30.73
N LYS A 71 30.30 -26.83 -31.73
CA LYS A 71 29.02 -26.23 -32.13
C LYS A 71 28.02 -27.32 -32.55
N SER A 72 27.02 -27.61 -31.72
CA SER A 72 25.78 -28.24 -32.18
C SER A 72 24.80 -27.15 -32.63
N ASN A 73 24.69 -26.98 -33.95
CA ASN A 73 23.65 -26.18 -34.60
C ASN A 73 22.25 -26.74 -34.28
N VAL A 74 21.41 -25.98 -33.58
CA VAL A 74 19.94 -25.97 -33.78
C VAL A 74 19.41 -24.58 -33.36
N GLU A 75 19.45 -23.62 -34.27
CA GLU A 75 18.45 -22.54 -34.28
C GLU A 75 17.26 -23.07 -35.06
N ASN A 76 16.15 -23.35 -34.38
CA ASN A 76 14.79 -23.39 -34.93
C ASN A 76 13.80 -23.71 -33.80
N ALA A 77 13.13 -22.69 -33.28
CA ALA A 77 11.81 -22.81 -32.66
C ALA A 77 11.18 -21.42 -32.54
N VAL A 78 10.62 -20.94 -33.65
CA VAL A 78 9.61 -19.86 -33.65
C VAL A 78 8.41 -20.38 -32.85
N GLN A 79 8.10 -19.73 -31.73
CA GLN A 79 6.93 -20.08 -30.91
C GLN A 79 5.65 -19.55 -31.57
N THR A 80 4.84 -20.49 -32.02
CA THR A 80 3.46 -20.32 -32.49
C THR A 80 2.56 -19.88 -31.33
N THR A 81 2.03 -18.65 -31.38
CA THR A 81 0.98 -18.19 -30.46
C THR A 81 -0.40 -18.63 -30.98
N VAL A 82 -1.04 -19.53 -30.25
CA VAL A 82 -2.45 -19.94 -30.44
C VAL A 82 -3.36 -18.86 -29.83
N ARG A 83 -4.24 -18.24 -30.63
CA ARG A 83 -5.33 -17.38 -30.13
C ARG A 83 -6.53 -18.25 -29.78
N THR A 84 -6.95 -18.20 -28.53
CA THR A 84 -8.22 -18.74 -28.04
C THR A 84 -9.38 -17.89 -28.56
N LEU A 85 -10.29 -18.52 -29.31
CA LEU A 85 -11.57 -17.96 -29.71
C LEU A 85 -12.51 -18.02 -28.51
N ILE A 86 -12.87 -16.87 -27.94
CA ILE A 86 -13.93 -16.73 -26.93
C ILE A 86 -15.16 -16.17 -27.64
N TYR A 87 -16.26 -16.91 -27.50
CA TYR A 87 -17.59 -16.58 -28.00
C TYR A 87 -18.22 -15.47 -27.16
N ALA A 88 -18.81 -14.45 -27.80
CA ALA A 88 -19.70 -13.49 -27.16
C ALA A 88 -20.98 -13.38 -28.02
N PRO A 89 -22.20 -13.46 -27.45
CA PRO A 89 -23.43 -13.32 -28.21
C PRO A 89 -23.98 -11.88 -28.17
N GLU A 90 -24.55 -11.48 -29.33
CA GLU A 90 -25.54 -10.42 -29.62
C GLU A 90 -25.21 -8.99 -29.14
N THR A 91 -25.27 -7.94 -29.97
CA THR A 91 -26.52 -7.43 -30.56
C THR A 91 -26.19 -6.42 -31.68
N THR A 92 -27.12 -6.35 -32.61
CA THR A 92 -27.15 -5.67 -33.91
C THR A 92 -26.86 -4.17 -33.96
N ALA A 93 -26.30 -3.79 -35.11
CA ALA A 93 -25.82 -2.48 -35.49
C ALA A 93 -26.92 -1.40 -35.63
N SER A 94 -26.54 -0.17 -35.30
CA SER A 94 -27.18 1.05 -35.79
C SER A 94 -26.52 1.51 -37.09
N SER A 95 -27.33 1.83 -38.09
CA SER A 95 -27.02 2.76 -39.18
C SER A 95 -28.31 3.43 -39.65
N THR A 96 -28.35 4.75 -39.49
CA THR A 96 -29.23 5.77 -40.14
C THR A 96 -29.15 5.66 -41.69
N PRO A 97 -30.01 6.32 -42.54
CA PRO A 97 -30.57 7.67 -42.39
C PRO A 97 -32.02 7.96 -42.86
N GLU A 98 -32.51 9.11 -42.40
CA GLU A 98 -33.45 10.11 -42.96
C GLU A 98 -34.81 9.79 -43.62
N ALA A 99 -35.75 10.66 -43.21
CA ALA A 99 -36.91 11.22 -43.91
C ALA A 99 -38.11 10.30 -44.21
N VAL A 100 -39.24 10.62 -43.57
CA VAL A 100 -40.55 10.94 -44.19
C VAL A 100 -41.60 11.15 -43.08
N VAL A 101 -42.27 12.29 -43.12
CA VAL A 101 -43.47 12.73 -42.34
C VAL A 101 -44.69 11.93 -42.86
N PRO A 102 -45.72 11.48 -42.07
CA PRO A 102 -46.82 12.35 -41.59
C PRO A 102 -47.55 11.82 -40.30
N PRO A 103 -48.79 12.23 -39.96
CA PRO A 103 -49.10 13.23 -38.93
C PRO A 103 -49.86 12.71 -37.68
N LEU A 104 -50.00 13.64 -36.72
CA LEU A 104 -50.77 13.72 -35.47
C LEU A 104 -51.69 12.55 -35.01
N PRO A 105 -51.65 12.20 -33.70
CA PRO A 105 -52.68 11.40 -33.04
C PRO A 105 -53.83 12.23 -32.46
N ASP A 106 -55.02 11.65 -32.57
CA ASP A 106 -56.33 12.12 -32.10
C ASP A 106 -56.37 12.43 -30.59
N LEU A 107 -56.93 13.60 -30.25
CA LEU A 107 -57.43 13.95 -28.92
C LEU A 107 -58.94 13.70 -28.88
N PRO A 108 -59.48 13.13 -27.78
CA PRO A 108 -60.89 12.78 -27.69
C PRO A 108 -61.80 14.00 -27.59
N GLU A 109 -62.92 13.94 -28.30
CA GLU A 109 -64.03 14.89 -28.31
C GLU A 109 -64.51 15.23 -26.89
N MET A 110 -64.42 16.51 -26.53
CA MET A 110 -65.25 17.09 -25.48
C MET A 110 -66.31 17.97 -26.13
N LYS A 111 -67.52 17.41 -26.22
CA LYS A 111 -68.75 18.03 -26.72
C LYS A 111 -69.10 19.28 -25.90
N VAL A 112 -68.97 20.46 -26.51
CA VAL A 112 -69.46 21.73 -25.97
C VAL A 112 -70.74 22.11 -26.72
N GLU A 113 -71.87 22.00 -26.02
CA GLU A 113 -73.18 22.44 -26.50
C GLU A 113 -73.32 23.94 -26.26
N VAL A 114 -73.28 24.72 -27.34
CA VAL A 114 -73.49 26.17 -27.33
C VAL A 114 -74.95 26.44 -27.67
N ARG A 115 -75.76 26.82 -26.67
CA ARG A 115 -77.04 27.50 -26.90
C ARG A 115 -76.84 29.00 -26.75
N SER A 116 -76.92 29.68 -27.88
CA SER A 116 -77.06 31.12 -28.00
C SER A 116 -78.40 31.59 -27.44
N LEU A 117 -78.39 32.74 -26.75
CA LEU A 117 -79.57 33.58 -26.62
C LEU A 117 -79.15 35.02 -26.95
N SER A 118 -79.81 35.59 -27.96
CA SER A 118 -79.66 36.98 -28.40
C SER A 118 -80.37 37.93 -27.45
N GLU A 119 -79.79 39.12 -27.35
CA GLU A 119 -80.41 40.43 -27.18
C GLU A 119 -80.87 40.98 -25.81
N ASN A 120 -79.99 41.85 -25.29
CA ASN A 120 -80.19 43.20 -24.73
C ASN A 120 -80.57 43.46 -23.24
N PRO A 121 -80.11 44.61 -22.68
CA PRO A 121 -79.71 44.81 -21.27
C PRO A 121 -80.83 45.56 -20.48
N PRO A 122 -80.64 46.10 -19.25
CA PRO A 122 -79.47 46.12 -18.36
C PRO A 122 -79.78 45.62 -16.95
N GLN A 123 -78.75 45.21 -16.19
CA GLN A 123 -78.71 45.52 -14.76
C GLN A 123 -77.33 45.28 -14.16
N ALA A 124 -76.90 46.29 -13.42
CA ALA A 124 -75.64 46.36 -12.72
C ALA A 124 -75.46 45.17 -11.78
N SER A 125 -74.28 44.55 -11.84
CA SER A 125 -73.64 44.12 -10.62
C SER A 125 -72.14 44.34 -10.75
N VAL A 126 -71.66 45.27 -9.94
CA VAL A 126 -70.25 45.49 -9.65
C VAL A 126 -69.73 44.18 -9.06
N MET A 127 -69.18 43.31 -9.90
CA MET A 127 -68.38 42.18 -9.43
C MET A 127 -67.08 42.74 -8.88
N LYS A 128 -67.06 42.89 -7.55
CA LYS A 128 -65.91 43.31 -6.77
C LYS A 128 -64.68 42.48 -7.16
N GLN A 129 -63.73 43.16 -7.79
CA GLN A 129 -62.35 42.75 -8.04
C GLN A 129 -61.55 42.62 -6.73
N GLY A 130 -62.13 41.95 -5.72
CA GLY A 130 -61.53 41.69 -4.42
C GLY A 130 -61.60 40.23 -4.00
N SER A 131 -62.26 39.37 -4.79
CA SER A 131 -62.46 37.94 -4.47
C SER A 131 -61.40 37.04 -5.13
N THR A 132 -61.05 37.28 -6.40
CA THR A 132 -60.09 36.42 -7.14
C THR A 132 -58.66 36.53 -6.59
N VAL A 133 -58.27 37.73 -6.13
CA VAL A 133 -56.97 37.97 -5.47
C VAL A 133 -56.89 37.20 -4.15
N ARG A 134 -58.00 37.02 -3.43
CA ARG A 134 -58.04 36.24 -2.18
C ARG A 134 -57.81 34.75 -2.41
N GLY A 135 -58.29 34.20 -3.52
CA GLY A 135 -58.01 32.82 -3.92
C GLY A 135 -56.53 32.60 -4.22
N PHE A 136 -55.89 33.55 -4.93
CA PHE A 136 -54.47 33.50 -5.26
C PHE A 136 -53.57 33.63 -4.03
N ILE A 137 -53.86 34.58 -3.13
CA ILE A 137 -53.12 34.73 -1.87
C ILE A 137 -53.28 33.50 -0.97
N THR A 138 -54.46 32.91 -0.92
CA THR A 138 -54.68 31.63 -0.19
C THR A 138 -53.87 30.49 -0.80
N GLY A 139 -53.79 30.41 -2.13
CA GLY A 139 -52.96 29.42 -2.83
C GLY A 139 -51.46 29.58 -2.53
N ILE A 140 -50.95 30.81 -2.53
CA ILE A 140 -49.55 31.10 -2.16
C ILE A 140 -49.28 30.77 -0.69
N ALA A 141 -50.18 31.13 0.22
CA ALA A 141 -50.02 30.80 1.62
C ALA A 141 -49.98 29.28 1.85
N CYS A 142 -50.82 28.53 1.13
CA CYS A 142 -50.84 27.08 1.19
C CYS A 142 -49.57 26.46 0.59
N SER A 143 -49.08 26.97 -0.54
CA SER A 143 -47.83 26.46 -1.14
C SER A 143 -46.60 26.77 -0.27
N VAL A 144 -46.52 27.94 0.36
CA VAL A 144 -45.47 28.29 1.33
C VAL A 144 -45.53 27.39 2.56
N ALA A 145 -46.74 27.09 3.07
CA ALA A 145 -46.90 26.18 4.21
C ALA A 145 -46.44 24.76 3.88
N VAL A 146 -46.82 24.23 2.70
CA VAL A 146 -46.38 22.91 2.24
C VAL A 146 -44.86 22.89 2.00
N ALA A 147 -44.31 23.93 1.36
CA ALA A 147 -42.86 24.04 1.16
C ALA A 147 -42.10 24.12 2.48
N SER A 148 -42.61 24.85 3.46
CA SER A 148 -42.01 24.96 4.80
C SER A 148 -42.08 23.63 5.56
N ALA A 149 -43.20 22.91 5.46
CA ALA A 149 -43.36 21.59 6.06
C ALA A 149 -42.39 20.57 5.43
N LEU A 150 -42.25 20.58 4.10
CA LEU A 150 -41.29 19.74 3.38
C LEU A 150 -39.84 20.11 3.74
N TRP A 151 -39.53 21.41 3.84
CA TRP A 151 -38.21 21.88 4.27
C TRP A 151 -37.88 21.42 5.70
N TRP A 152 -38.84 21.57 6.63
CA TRP A 152 -38.68 21.12 8.01
C TRP A 152 -38.53 19.61 8.12
N TRP A 153 -39.21 18.84 7.26
CA TRP A 153 -39.13 17.39 7.27
C TRP A 153 -37.83 16.86 6.63
N GLN A 154 -37.36 17.47 5.55
CA GLN A 154 -36.29 16.92 4.72
C GLN A 154 -34.93 17.60 4.92
N VAL A 155 -34.90 18.93 5.05
CA VAL A 155 -33.65 19.71 5.10
C VAL A 155 -33.17 19.88 6.54
N TYR A 156 -34.07 20.12 7.49
CA TYR A 156 -33.73 20.32 8.89
C TYR A 156 -32.97 19.15 9.55
N PRO A 157 -33.40 17.87 9.43
CA PRO A 157 -32.65 16.75 10.02
C PRO A 157 -31.27 16.57 9.36
N VAL A 158 -31.15 16.83 8.06
CA VAL A 158 -29.88 16.76 7.33
C VAL A 158 -28.93 17.86 7.78
N GLN A 159 -29.43 19.08 8.02
CA GLN A 159 -28.61 20.16 8.57
C GLN A 159 -28.09 19.83 9.98
N GLN A 160 -28.91 19.20 10.83
CA GLN A 160 -28.44 18.77 12.16
C GLN A 160 -27.34 17.70 12.08
N GLN A 161 -27.44 16.77 11.13
CA GLN A 161 -26.38 15.78 10.89
C GLN A 161 -25.10 16.44 10.35
N LEU A 162 -25.23 17.43 9.45
CA LEU A 162 -24.09 18.19 8.94
C LEU A 162 -23.40 19.02 10.02
N LEU A 163 -24.13 19.54 11.00
CA LEU A 163 -23.54 20.24 12.15
C LEU A 163 -22.68 19.30 13.00
N GLN A 164 -23.18 18.09 13.31
CA GLN A 164 -22.39 17.08 14.05
C GLN A 164 -21.15 16.61 13.26
N VAL A 165 -21.25 16.54 11.93
CA VAL A 165 -20.12 16.19 11.06
C VAL A 165 -19.13 17.36 10.93
N ASN A 166 -19.62 18.60 10.93
CA ASN A 166 -18.80 19.82 10.93
C ASN A 166 -18.10 20.07 12.28
N ASP A 167 -18.57 19.46 13.37
CA ASP A 167 -17.83 19.43 14.65
C ASP A 167 -16.60 18.50 14.58
N THR A 168 -16.58 17.58 13.61
CA THR A 168 -15.37 16.78 13.32
C THR A 168 -14.52 17.51 12.29
N ALA A 169 -13.25 17.78 12.60
CA ALA A 169 -12.36 18.52 11.72
C ALA A 169 -12.25 17.93 10.28
N GLN A 170 -12.32 16.61 10.13
CA GLN A 170 -12.35 15.96 8.81
C GLN A 170 -13.67 16.17 8.05
N GLY A 171 -14.81 16.15 8.76
CA GLY A 171 -16.11 16.43 8.17
C GLY A 171 -16.31 17.91 7.83
N ALA A 172 -15.76 18.81 8.65
CA ALA A 172 -15.69 20.24 8.38
C ALA A 172 -14.90 20.55 7.10
N ALA A 173 -13.83 19.80 6.83
CA ALA A 173 -13.01 19.96 5.64
C ALA A 173 -13.72 19.46 4.37
N THR A 174 -14.45 18.35 4.44
CA THR A 174 -15.23 17.85 3.29
C THR A 174 -16.40 18.76 2.96
N VAL A 175 -17.09 19.30 3.97
CA VAL A 175 -18.13 20.32 3.76
C VAL A 175 -17.53 21.61 3.17
N TRP A 176 -16.35 22.04 3.62
CA TRP A 176 -15.67 23.19 3.03
C TRP A 176 -15.26 22.97 1.57
N MET A 177 -14.86 21.74 1.18
CA MET A 177 -14.58 21.42 -0.23
C MET A 177 -15.82 21.56 -1.13
N ALA A 178 -17.03 21.35 -0.59
CA ALA A 178 -18.28 21.56 -1.30
C ALA A 178 -18.72 23.04 -1.33
N SER A 179 -18.35 23.82 -0.30
CA SER A 179 -18.66 25.24 -0.17
C SER A 179 -17.46 26.00 0.41
N PRO A 180 -16.55 26.51 -0.44
CA PRO A 180 -15.30 27.11 0.01
C PRO A 180 -15.54 28.51 0.61
N GLU A 181 -15.25 28.64 1.91
CA GLU A 181 -15.34 29.89 2.67
C GLU A 181 -13.95 30.38 3.11
N LEU A 182 -13.59 31.63 2.80
CA LEU A 182 -12.27 32.17 3.14
C LEU A 182 -12.14 32.52 4.65
N GLU A 183 -13.21 33.02 5.26
CA GLU A 183 -13.21 33.57 6.62
C GLU A 183 -12.78 32.55 7.69
N ASN A 184 -13.16 31.28 7.51
CA ASN A 184 -12.85 30.19 8.44
C ASN A 184 -11.73 29.28 7.93
N TYR A 185 -11.12 29.56 6.78
CA TYR A 185 -10.17 28.65 6.13
C TYR A 185 -8.93 28.38 6.98
N GLU A 186 -8.27 29.42 7.47
CA GLU A 186 -7.06 29.29 8.30
C GLU A 186 -7.36 28.51 9.59
N ARG A 187 -8.46 28.87 10.28
CA ARG A 187 -8.89 28.17 11.50
C ARG A 187 -9.17 26.70 11.22
N ARG A 188 -9.82 26.37 10.10
CA ARG A 188 -10.08 24.97 9.69
C ARG A 188 -8.79 24.21 9.37
N LEU A 189 -7.83 24.83 8.68
CA LEU A 189 -6.52 24.20 8.43
C LEU A 189 -5.76 23.92 9.74
N GLN A 190 -5.76 24.86 10.67
CA GLN A 190 -5.15 24.67 11.98
C GLN A 190 -5.84 23.54 12.78
N GLN A 191 -7.17 23.45 12.71
CA GLN A 191 -7.91 22.35 13.33
C GLN A 191 -7.54 20.99 12.73
N LEU A 192 -7.35 20.89 11.40
CA LEU A 192 -6.93 19.66 10.72
C LEU A 192 -5.54 19.19 11.17
N LEU A 193 -4.60 20.12 11.38
CA LEU A 193 -3.27 19.79 11.91
C LEU A 193 -3.33 19.23 13.34
N GLY A 194 -4.35 19.60 14.11
CA GLY A 194 -4.58 19.09 15.46
C GLY A 194 -5.26 17.71 15.52
N VAL A 195 -5.72 17.16 14.39
CA VAL A 195 -6.40 15.86 14.37
C VAL A 195 -5.39 14.74 14.54
N SER A 196 -5.64 13.87 15.52
CA SER A 196 -4.82 12.67 15.69
C SER A 196 -4.99 11.74 14.48
N PRO A 197 -3.89 11.22 13.89
CA PRO A 197 -3.97 10.27 12.77
C PRO A 197 -4.65 8.94 13.15
N VAL A 198 -4.86 8.70 14.44
CA VAL A 198 -5.49 7.50 15.00
C VAL A 198 -7.02 7.65 15.09
N GLN A 199 -7.54 8.88 14.97
CA GLN A 199 -8.96 9.18 15.16
C GLN A 199 -9.92 8.38 14.26
N PRO A 200 -9.61 8.08 12.98
CA PRO A 200 -10.46 7.22 12.16
C PRO A 200 -10.57 5.78 12.71
N LEU A 201 -9.48 5.24 13.23
CA LEU A 201 -9.45 3.91 13.86
C LEU A 201 -10.25 3.91 15.18
N GLU A 202 -10.15 4.99 15.97
CA GLU A 202 -10.97 5.19 17.17
C GLU A 202 -12.46 5.31 16.86
N THR A 203 -12.78 6.02 15.78
CA THR A 203 -14.15 6.13 15.27
C THR A 203 -14.68 4.75 14.86
N GLY A 204 -13.87 3.92 14.18
CA GLY A 204 -14.23 2.54 13.87
C GLY A 204 -14.58 1.71 15.11
N MET A 205 -13.82 1.83 16.21
CA MET A 205 -14.16 1.19 17.48
C MET A 205 -15.43 1.75 18.13
N GLN A 206 -15.70 3.05 17.99
CA GLN A 206 -16.96 3.64 18.46
C GLN A 206 -18.14 3.14 17.64
N MET A 207 -18.00 3.05 16.31
CA MET A 207 -19.01 2.51 15.41
C MET A 207 -19.38 1.08 15.80
N MET A 208 -18.40 0.24 16.14
CA MET A 208 -18.65 -1.11 16.63
C MET A 208 -19.45 -1.12 17.95
N ARG A 209 -19.15 -0.23 18.90
CA ARG A 209 -19.90 -0.13 20.16
C ARG A 209 -21.34 0.34 19.96
N VAL A 210 -21.54 1.32 19.08
CA VAL A 210 -22.89 1.79 18.73
C VAL A 210 -23.67 0.69 18.03
N ALA A 211 -23.03 -0.02 17.10
CA ALA A 211 -23.63 -1.15 16.41
C ALA A 211 -24.09 -2.22 17.42
N ASP A 212 -23.24 -2.55 18.39
CA ASP A 212 -23.49 -3.58 19.42
C ASP A 212 -24.73 -3.25 20.27
N SER A 213 -24.95 -1.96 20.53
CA SER A 213 -26.14 -1.48 21.24
C SER A 213 -27.43 -1.45 20.41
N ARG A 214 -27.32 -1.48 19.07
CA ARG A 214 -28.43 -1.13 18.15
C ARG A 214 -28.93 -2.31 17.31
N TRP A 215 -28.06 -3.27 17.00
CA TRP A 215 -28.38 -4.42 16.16
C TRP A 215 -28.20 -5.75 16.91
N PRO A 216 -28.97 -6.79 16.56
CA PRO A 216 -28.80 -8.12 17.13
C PRO A 216 -27.44 -8.73 16.74
N GLU A 217 -26.80 -9.44 17.69
CA GLU A 217 -25.42 -9.93 17.60
C GLU A 217 -25.11 -10.66 16.27
N SER A 218 -26.04 -11.46 15.75
CA SER A 218 -25.78 -12.34 14.61
C SER A 218 -25.39 -11.63 13.30
N LEU A 219 -25.91 -10.41 13.05
CA LEU A 219 -25.64 -9.68 11.80
C LEU A 219 -24.35 -8.85 11.87
N GLN A 220 -23.99 -8.35 13.04
CA GLN A 220 -22.81 -7.50 13.23
C GLN A 220 -21.56 -8.31 13.59
N GLN A 221 -21.70 -9.47 14.26
CA GLN A 221 -20.56 -10.22 14.79
C GLN A 221 -19.55 -10.58 13.70
N GLN A 222 -20.00 -10.87 12.48
CA GLN A 222 -19.08 -11.20 11.39
C GLN A 222 -18.25 -9.99 10.94
N ALA A 223 -18.86 -8.81 10.78
CA ALA A 223 -18.15 -7.60 10.36
C ALA A 223 -17.17 -7.11 11.43
N SER A 224 -17.59 -7.16 12.70
CA SER A 224 -16.77 -6.74 13.85
C SER A 224 -15.60 -7.68 14.12
N THR A 225 -15.80 -9.00 14.02
CA THR A 225 -14.72 -9.99 14.13
C THR A 225 -13.72 -9.85 12.98
N HIS A 226 -14.20 -9.72 11.74
CA HIS A 226 -13.33 -9.50 10.59
C HIS A 226 -12.49 -8.22 10.72
N TRP A 227 -13.11 -7.12 11.16
CA TRP A 227 -12.40 -5.86 11.42
C TRP A 227 -11.33 -6.02 12.50
N ASN A 228 -11.69 -6.61 13.65
CA ASN A 228 -10.74 -6.82 14.75
C ASN A 228 -9.57 -7.73 14.35
N GLU A 229 -9.84 -8.79 13.60
CA GLU A 229 -8.79 -9.68 13.10
C GLU A 229 -7.87 -8.95 12.12
N ALA A 230 -8.45 -8.20 11.16
CA ALA A 230 -7.67 -7.38 10.25
C ALA A 230 -6.77 -6.36 10.97
N LEU A 231 -7.26 -5.73 12.04
CA LEU A 231 -6.45 -4.85 12.88
C LEU A 231 -5.31 -5.60 13.58
N LYS A 232 -5.59 -6.76 14.18
CA LYS A 232 -4.56 -7.57 14.86
C LYS A 232 -3.49 -8.05 13.89
N THR A 233 -3.88 -8.62 12.76
CA THR A 233 -2.95 -9.11 11.74
C THR A 233 -2.06 -7.97 11.22
N ARG A 234 -2.65 -6.80 10.92
CA ARG A 234 -1.89 -5.64 10.42
C ARG A 234 -0.98 -5.02 11.49
N ALA A 235 -1.37 -5.06 12.76
CA ALA A 235 -0.50 -4.64 13.86
C ALA A 235 0.68 -5.60 14.07
N GLN A 236 0.46 -6.91 13.91
CA GLN A 236 1.50 -7.93 14.02
C GLN A 236 2.51 -7.86 12.86
N SER A 237 2.06 -7.50 11.66
CA SER A 237 2.94 -7.31 10.50
C SER A 237 3.71 -5.97 10.52
N SER A 238 3.41 -5.10 11.47
CA SER A 238 4.15 -3.84 11.69
C SER A 238 5.58 -4.14 12.20
N PRO A 239 6.63 -3.53 11.62
CA PRO A 239 8.00 -3.69 12.11
C PRO A 239 8.10 -3.33 13.59
N GLN A 240 8.80 -4.16 14.36
CA GLN A 240 9.00 -3.90 15.78
C GLN A 240 10.27 -3.08 16.07
N LEU A 241 11.16 -3.00 15.10
CA LEU A 241 12.47 -2.35 15.13
C LEU A 241 13.31 -2.79 16.35
N ARG A 242 13.11 -4.05 16.80
CA ARG A 242 13.87 -4.63 17.92
C ARG A 242 15.36 -4.73 17.58
N GLY A 243 15.69 -5.17 16.37
CA GLY A 243 17.07 -5.23 15.88
C GLY A 243 17.74 -3.84 15.85
N TRP A 244 16.99 -2.80 15.50
CA TRP A 244 17.47 -1.41 15.55
C TRP A 244 17.76 -0.94 16.97
N LEU A 245 16.84 -1.18 17.91
CA LEU A 245 17.02 -0.81 19.31
C LEU A 245 18.20 -1.55 19.94
N GLN A 246 18.30 -2.87 19.71
CA GLN A 246 19.40 -3.68 20.18
C GLN A 246 20.73 -3.19 19.60
N THR A 247 20.79 -2.93 18.29
CA THR A 247 22.00 -2.42 17.64
C THR A 247 22.45 -1.10 18.25
N ARG A 248 21.52 -0.19 18.54
CA ARG A 248 21.84 1.08 19.19
C ARG A 248 22.43 0.87 20.58
N GLN A 249 21.88 -0.05 21.38
CA GLN A 249 22.41 -0.40 22.70
C GLN A 249 23.80 -1.05 22.59
N ASP A 250 23.97 -2.01 21.68
CA ASP A 250 25.24 -2.70 21.44
C ASP A 250 26.34 -1.73 21.01
N LEU A 251 26.02 -0.77 20.13
CA LEU A 251 26.96 0.27 19.69
C LEU A 251 27.34 1.23 20.80
N HIS A 252 26.39 1.60 21.69
CA HIS A 252 26.71 2.40 22.87
C HIS A 252 27.65 1.64 23.82
N ALA A 253 27.34 0.38 24.13
CA ALA A 253 28.20 -0.45 24.96
C ALA A 253 29.59 -0.64 24.33
N PHE A 254 29.65 -0.80 23.01
CA PHE A 254 30.91 -0.86 22.27
C PHE A 254 31.71 0.44 22.37
N ALA A 255 31.07 1.61 22.23
CA ALA A 255 31.73 2.90 22.42
C ALA A 255 32.32 3.05 23.82
N ASP A 256 31.59 2.62 24.86
CA ASP A 256 32.10 2.62 26.25
C ASP A 256 33.31 1.69 26.41
N LEU A 257 33.30 0.52 25.77
CA LEU A 257 34.43 -0.40 25.76
C LEU A 257 35.66 0.19 25.06
N VAL A 258 35.44 0.89 23.94
CA VAL A 258 36.51 1.61 23.22
C VAL A 258 37.15 2.66 24.11
N MET A 259 36.34 3.45 24.83
CA MET A 259 36.86 4.46 25.76
C MET A 259 37.64 3.84 26.92
N ARG A 260 37.15 2.76 27.52
CA ARG A 260 37.86 2.08 28.64
C ARG A 260 39.18 1.46 28.20
N ARG A 261 39.27 0.98 26.97
CA ARG A 261 40.46 0.31 26.41
C ARG A 261 41.26 1.18 25.45
N GLU A 262 41.13 2.49 25.52
CA GLU A 262 41.85 3.42 24.64
C GLU A 262 43.37 3.18 24.66
N LYS A 263 43.92 2.85 25.84
CA LYS A 263 45.36 2.55 26.02
C LYS A 263 45.76 1.12 25.67
N GLU A 264 44.85 0.16 25.82
CA GLU A 264 45.12 -1.28 25.58
C GLU A 264 44.88 -1.66 24.11
N GLY A 265 44.08 -0.86 23.40
CA GLY A 265 43.66 -1.11 22.02
C GLY A 265 42.60 -2.22 21.92
N LEU A 266 41.82 -2.17 20.85
CA LEU A 266 40.92 -3.26 20.46
C LEU A 266 41.45 -3.98 19.22
N THR A 267 41.17 -5.28 19.13
CA THR A 267 41.55 -6.05 17.94
C THR A 267 40.64 -5.67 16.77
N LEU A 268 41.24 -5.55 15.57
CA LEU A 268 40.47 -5.29 14.34
C LEU A 268 39.38 -6.34 14.09
N SER A 269 39.62 -7.59 14.50
CA SER A 269 38.61 -8.66 14.38
C SER A 269 37.39 -8.40 15.25
N TYR A 270 37.57 -7.85 16.46
CA TYR A 270 36.45 -7.53 17.34
C TYR A 270 35.62 -6.37 16.77
N ILE A 271 36.28 -5.31 16.30
CA ILE A 271 35.62 -4.17 15.65
C ILE A 271 34.78 -4.64 14.45
N LYS A 272 35.37 -5.48 13.59
CA LYS A 272 34.65 -6.08 12.45
C LYS A 272 33.42 -6.83 12.92
N ASN A 273 33.52 -7.68 13.94
CA ASN A 273 32.38 -8.44 14.43
C ASN A 273 31.24 -7.54 14.90
N VAL A 274 31.53 -6.48 15.65
CA VAL A 274 30.52 -5.52 16.11
C VAL A 274 29.87 -4.80 14.93
N ILE A 275 30.65 -4.34 13.95
CA ILE A 275 30.11 -3.69 12.74
C ILE A 275 29.20 -4.65 11.97
N TRP A 276 29.64 -5.89 11.72
CA TRP A 276 28.83 -6.89 11.00
C TRP A 276 27.56 -7.29 11.76
N GLN A 277 27.59 -7.28 13.10
CA GLN A 277 26.42 -7.52 13.93
C GLN A 277 25.46 -6.32 13.86
N ALA A 278 25.98 -5.10 13.91
CA ALA A 278 25.20 -3.88 13.78
C ALA A 278 24.52 -3.79 12.41
N GLU A 279 25.24 -4.02 11.31
CA GLU A 279 24.65 -4.03 9.97
C GLU A 279 23.55 -5.09 9.84
N ARG A 280 23.78 -6.30 10.36
CA ARG A 280 22.75 -7.34 10.37
C ARG A 280 21.53 -6.93 11.19
N GLY A 281 21.72 -6.35 12.38
CA GLY A 281 20.64 -5.90 13.24
C GLY A 281 19.80 -4.77 12.62
N LEU A 282 20.46 -3.82 11.97
CA LEU A 282 19.79 -2.74 11.22
C LEU A 282 19.11 -3.23 9.94
N GLY A 283 19.67 -4.27 9.30
CA GLY A 283 19.15 -4.84 8.05
C GLY A 283 17.97 -5.80 8.23
N GLN A 284 17.63 -6.22 9.45
CA GLN A 284 16.49 -7.12 9.70
C GLN A 284 15.15 -6.48 9.35
N GLU A 285 14.97 -5.20 9.70
CA GLU A 285 13.74 -4.47 9.44
C GLU A 285 14.07 -3.04 9.00
N THR A 286 13.55 -2.63 7.84
CA THR A 286 13.76 -1.27 7.33
C THR A 286 12.76 -0.30 7.99
N PRO A 287 13.22 0.77 8.68
CA PRO A 287 12.35 1.78 9.23
C PRO A 287 11.59 2.56 8.14
N VAL A 288 10.41 3.08 8.49
CA VAL A 288 9.57 3.82 7.53
C VAL A 288 10.25 5.12 7.07
N GLU A 289 11.07 5.73 7.92
CA GLU A 289 11.86 6.93 7.61
C GLU A 289 12.88 6.67 6.48
N SER A 290 13.46 5.47 6.45
CA SER A 290 14.35 5.05 5.36
C SER A 290 13.56 4.84 4.07
N LEU A 291 12.36 4.24 4.14
CA LEU A 291 11.48 4.09 2.98
C LEU A 291 11.04 5.46 2.41
N LEU A 292 10.75 6.44 3.27
CA LEU A 292 10.43 7.81 2.85
C LEU A 292 11.60 8.47 2.11
N THR A 293 12.83 8.27 2.60
CA THR A 293 14.04 8.77 1.93
C THR A 293 14.21 8.11 0.57
N GLN A 294 14.05 6.78 0.49
CA GLN A 294 14.09 6.05 -0.78
C GLN A 294 13.01 6.53 -1.75
N TYR A 295 11.82 6.87 -1.26
CA TYR A 295 10.73 7.40 -2.09
C TYR A 295 11.08 8.77 -2.66
N GLN A 296 11.67 9.65 -1.84
CA GLN A 296 12.15 10.95 -2.29
C GLN A 296 13.20 10.81 -3.40
N ASP A 297 14.17 9.91 -3.23
CA ASP A 297 15.23 9.66 -4.20
C ASP A 297 14.70 9.04 -5.50
N ALA A 298 13.81 8.04 -5.39
CA ALA A 298 13.18 7.39 -6.54
C ALA A 298 12.32 8.38 -7.35
N ARG A 299 11.59 9.27 -6.66
CA ARG A 299 10.81 10.34 -7.28
C ARG A 299 11.70 11.34 -8.01
N ALA A 300 12.82 11.75 -7.41
CA ALA A 300 13.80 12.62 -8.06
C ALA A 300 14.39 11.98 -9.34
N GLN A 301 14.56 10.66 -9.32
CA GLN A 301 15.04 9.87 -10.46
C GLN A 301 13.94 9.48 -11.46
N LYS A 302 12.68 9.93 -11.27
CA LYS A 302 11.52 9.60 -12.11
C LYS A 302 11.27 8.09 -12.28
N GLN A 303 11.59 7.31 -11.25
CA GLN A 303 11.30 5.87 -11.21
C GLN A 303 9.82 5.61 -10.89
N ASN A 304 9.35 4.38 -11.11
CA ASN A 304 8.04 3.98 -10.61
C ASN A 304 8.08 3.88 -9.08
N ILE A 305 7.18 4.59 -8.41
CA ILE A 305 7.09 4.71 -6.96
C ILE A 305 5.84 4.04 -6.37
N ASP A 306 4.99 3.40 -7.19
CA ASP A 306 3.67 2.89 -6.79
C ASP A 306 3.80 1.80 -5.72
N ALA A 307 4.74 0.86 -5.92
CA ALA A 307 4.99 -0.22 -4.98
C ALA A 307 5.54 0.30 -3.64
N LEU A 308 6.40 1.32 -3.70
CA LEU A 308 7.01 1.93 -2.52
C LEU A 308 6.00 2.76 -1.74
N GLU A 309 5.12 3.49 -2.43
CA GLU A 309 4.01 4.22 -1.81
C GLU A 309 3.07 3.28 -1.07
N LYS A 310 2.65 2.19 -1.72
CA LYS A 310 1.83 1.16 -1.08
C LYS A 310 2.50 0.60 0.16
N GLN A 311 3.79 0.24 0.05
CA GLN A 311 4.55 -0.28 1.19
C GLN A 311 4.62 0.74 2.34
N ILE A 312 4.86 2.02 2.06
CA ILE A 312 4.90 3.08 3.08
C ILE A 312 3.54 3.20 3.77
N ASN A 313 2.45 3.25 3.00
CA ASN A 313 1.10 3.37 3.53
C ASN A 313 0.76 2.18 4.45
N GLU A 314 1.05 0.95 4.02
CA GLU A 314 0.84 -0.25 4.84
C GLU A 314 1.66 -0.22 6.13
N ARG A 315 2.92 0.25 6.07
CA ARG A 315 3.78 0.38 7.26
C ARG A 315 3.26 1.44 8.22
N LEU A 316 2.84 2.61 7.73
CA LEU A 316 2.26 3.67 8.54
C LEU A 316 0.96 3.22 9.20
N GLU A 317 0.06 2.60 8.43
CA GLU A 317 -1.18 2.02 8.96
C GLU A 317 -0.90 0.99 10.05
N GLY A 318 0.04 0.06 9.81
CA GLY A 318 0.42 -0.95 10.79
C GLY A 318 0.93 -0.35 12.10
N VAL A 319 1.77 0.70 12.02
CA VAL A 319 2.25 1.42 13.21
C VAL A 319 1.12 2.12 13.95
N LEU A 320 0.20 2.80 13.24
CA LEU A 320 -0.95 3.48 13.85
C LEU A 320 -1.89 2.50 14.55
N ILE A 321 -2.18 1.36 13.93
CA ILE A 321 -3.03 0.32 14.52
C ILE A 321 -2.34 -0.31 15.72
N ARG A 322 -1.03 -0.57 15.63
CA ARG A 322 -0.25 -1.06 16.76
C ARG A 322 -0.31 -0.07 17.94
N TRP A 323 -0.13 1.21 17.67
CA TRP A 323 -0.26 2.25 18.71
C TRP A 323 -1.67 2.28 19.31
N LEU A 324 -2.73 2.20 18.51
CA LEU A 324 -4.12 2.13 18.98
C LEU A 324 -4.35 0.95 19.92
N LEU A 325 -3.93 -0.25 19.51
CA LEU A 325 -4.08 -1.46 20.31
C LEU A 325 -3.24 -1.42 21.60
N LEU A 326 -2.05 -0.79 21.59
CA LEU A 326 -1.25 -0.54 22.79
C LEU A 326 -1.97 0.42 23.73
N LYS A 327 -2.48 1.54 23.21
CA LYS A 327 -3.24 2.54 23.98
C LYS A 327 -4.46 1.94 24.69
N ASN A 328 -5.09 0.93 24.08
CA ASN A 328 -6.27 0.27 24.62
C ASN A 328 -5.97 -1.02 25.41
N ASN A 329 -4.70 -1.39 25.60
CA ASN A 329 -4.28 -2.64 26.27
C ASN A 329 -4.80 -3.94 25.59
N VAL A 330 -5.00 -3.94 24.27
CA VAL A 330 -5.56 -5.08 23.50
C VAL A 330 -4.49 -5.75 22.62
N MET A 331 -3.21 -5.60 22.95
CA MET A 331 -2.15 -6.23 22.16
C MET A 331 -2.30 -7.76 22.18
N PRO A 332 -2.39 -8.43 21.01
CA PRO A 332 -2.23 -9.88 20.97
C PRO A 332 -0.81 -10.17 21.43
N GLU A 333 -0.69 -11.05 22.42
CA GLU A 333 0.57 -11.51 23.00
C GLU A 333 1.47 -12.03 21.88
N ALA A 334 2.38 -11.17 21.40
CA ALA A 334 3.30 -11.54 20.34
C ALA A 334 4.34 -12.47 20.96
N ALA A 335 4.07 -13.78 20.89
CA ALA A 335 4.98 -14.88 21.14
C ALA A 335 6.23 -14.47 21.92
N THR A 336 6.06 -14.24 23.23
CA THR A 336 7.17 -14.35 24.17
C THR A 336 7.57 -15.82 24.18
N GLY A 337 8.28 -16.24 23.14
CA GLY A 337 9.04 -17.47 23.11
C GLY A 337 10.21 -17.35 24.08
N THR A 338 9.89 -17.40 25.36
CA THR A 338 10.82 -17.77 26.42
C THR A 338 10.00 -18.60 27.40
N THR A 339 9.94 -19.89 27.10
CA THR A 339 9.67 -20.94 28.07
C THR A 339 10.62 -20.71 29.24
N ALA A 340 10.09 -20.16 30.34
CA ALA A 340 10.71 -20.31 31.65
C ALA A 340 10.25 -21.68 32.17
N GLU A 341 10.87 -22.75 31.67
CA GLU A 341 10.88 -24.02 32.41
C GLU A 341 12.05 -23.99 33.39
N LYS A 342 11.69 -24.32 34.62
CA LYS A 342 12.50 -24.36 35.83
C LYS A 342 13.33 -25.63 35.91
#